data_AF-A0A3Q3EZW5-F1
#
_entry.id   AF-A0A3Q3EZW5-F1
#
_cell.length_a   1.000
_cell.length_b   1.000
_cell.length_c   1.000
_cell.angle_alpha   90.00
_cell.angle_beta   90.00
_cell.angle_gamma   90.00
#
_symmetry.space_group_name_H-M   'P 1'
#
loop_
_entity.id
_entity.type
_entity.pdbx_description
1 polymer ?
#
loop_
_entity_poly.entity_id
_entity_poly.type
_entity_poly.pdbx_seq_one_letter_code
_entity_poly.pdbx_strand_id
1 'polypeptide(L)' 'MKLKEINRTAIQSWSPAQHHPIYLATGTRNTQLDASFSTNASLEFFDLDLTDPSLGMKSCGSLASSHRF' A
#
# COMPACT_ATOMS: atom_id res chain seq x y z
N MET A 1 -2.88 -20.12 1.03
CA MET A 1 -4.15 -19.35 1.00
C MET A 1 -3.77 -17.87 1.09
N LYS A 2 -4.34 -16.97 0.28
CA LYS A 2 -4.11 -15.52 0.37
C LYS A 2 -5.11 -14.90 1.37
N LEU A 3 -4.68 -13.93 2.18
CA LEU A 3 -5.54 -13.24 3.14
C LEU A 3 -6.16 -11.97 2.54
N LYS A 4 -5.31 -11.11 1.97
CA LYS A 4 -5.70 -9.91 1.22
C LYS A 4 -4.67 -9.65 0.11
N GLU A 5 -5.00 -8.81 -0.86
CA GLU A 5 -4.12 -8.41 -1.94
C GLU A 5 -4.26 -6.93 -2.32
N ILE A 6 -3.16 -6.38 -2.81
CA ILE A 6 -3.05 -5.06 -3.43
C ILE A 6 -2.29 -5.26 -4.74
N ASN A 7 -2.91 -4.87 -5.86
CA ASN A 7 -2.30 -4.98 -7.18
C ASN A 7 -1.50 -3.70 -7.50
N ARG A 8 -0.38 -3.52 -6.79
CA ARG A 8 0.52 -2.37 -7.00
C ARG A 8 1.98 -2.76 -6.82
N THR A 9 2.84 -2.13 -7.61
CA THR A 9 4.29 -2.25 -7.49
C THR A 9 4.80 -1.17 -6.56
N ALA A 10 5.05 -1.52 -5.29
CA ALA A 10 5.45 -0.58 -4.26
C ALA A 10 6.34 -1.25 -3.20
N ILE A 11 7.09 -0.45 -2.46
CA ILE A 11 7.70 -0.88 -1.19
C ILE A 11 6.59 -0.93 -0.16
N GLN A 12 6.57 -1.98 0.66
CA GLN A 12 5.58 -2.18 1.71
C GLN A 12 6.21 -2.07 3.10
N SER A 13 5.46 -1.53 4.05
CA SER A 13 5.81 -1.47 5.47
C SER A 13 4.57 -1.66 6.35
N TRP A 14 4.68 -2.51 7.36
CA TRP A 14 3.58 -2.81 8.29
C TRP A 14 3.61 -1.89 9.50
N SER A 15 2.42 -1.56 10.03
CA SER A 15 2.31 -0.97 11.36
C SER A 15 2.83 -1.94 12.43
N PRO A 16 3.29 -1.44 13.59
CA PRO A 16 3.66 -2.30 14.71
C PRO A 16 2.53 -3.27 15.08
N ALA A 17 2.88 -4.52 15.40
CA ALA A 17 1.90 -5.57 15.68
C ALA A 17 1.02 -5.27 16.91
N GLN A 18 1.49 -4.40 17.81
CA GLN A 18 0.74 -3.99 19.01
C GLN A 18 -0.32 -2.92 18.73
N HIS A 19 -0.31 -2.29 17.54
CA HIS A 19 -1.27 -1.27 17.17
C HIS A 19 -2.41 -1.88 16.34
N HIS A 20 -3.64 -1.69 16.83
CA HIS A 20 -4.86 -2.02 16.12
C HIS A 20 -5.66 -0.74 15.82
N PRO A 21 -6.18 -0.56 14.59
CA PRO A 21 -6.15 -1.49 13.47
C PRO A 21 -4.75 -1.70 12.85
N ILE A 22 -4.55 -2.83 12.17
CA ILE A 22 -3.29 -3.14 11.47
C ILE A 22 -3.31 -2.42 10.12
N TYR A 23 -2.26 -1.64 9.85
CA TYR A 23 -2.12 -0.90 8.60
C TYR A 23 -0.93 -1.39 7.79
N LEU A 24 -1.07 -1.28 6.49
CA LEU A 24 -0.01 -1.48 5.51
C LEU A 24 0.24 -0.16 4.78
N ALA A 25 1.45 0.37 4.90
CA ALA A 25 1.90 1.50 4.11
C ALA A 25 2.59 0.99 2.85
N THR A 26 2.26 1.55 1.69
CA THR A 26 2.94 1.27 0.42
C THR A 26 3.48 2.55 -0.20
N GLY A 27 4.77 2.59 -0.51
CA GLY A 27 5.42 3.71 -1.18
C GLY A 27 5.92 3.33 -2.57
N THR A 28 5.76 4.21 -3.56
CA THR A 28 6.39 4.00 -4.88
C THR A 28 7.92 4.00 -4.74
N ARG A 29 8.55 2.90 -5.18
CA ARG A 29 10.01 2.74 -5.15
C ARG A 29 10.69 3.59 -6.21
N ASN A 30 11.83 4.19 -5.85
CA ASN A 30 12.74 4.78 -6.83
C ASN A 30 13.25 3.72 -7.83
N THR A 31 13.25 4.04 -9.14
CA THR A 31 13.65 3.18 -10.29
C THR A 31 12.68 2.12 -10.82
N GLN A 32 11.45 2.04 -10.32
CA GLN A 32 10.45 1.12 -10.87
C GLN A 32 9.40 1.91 -11.67
N LEU A 33 9.34 1.70 -12.98
CA LEU A 33 8.25 2.20 -13.83
C LEU A 33 7.08 1.24 -13.65
N ASP A 34 5.93 1.74 -13.25
CA ASP A 34 4.70 0.95 -13.29
C ASP A 34 4.27 0.70 -14.76
N ALA A 35 3.25 -0.13 -14.98
CA ALA A 35 2.74 -0.43 -16.32
C ALA A 35 2.31 0.82 -17.12
N SER A 36 2.16 1.98 -16.46
CA SER A 36 1.79 3.26 -17.06
C SER A 36 2.98 4.21 -17.30
N PHE A 37 4.22 3.78 -17.01
CA PHE A 37 5.43 4.62 -17.08
C PHE A 37 5.34 5.90 -16.23
N SER A 38 4.49 5.89 -15.19
CA SER A 38 4.31 7.04 -14.31
C SER A 38 5.53 7.21 -13.40
N THR A 39 5.98 8.46 -13.26
CA THR A 39 7.04 8.83 -12.30
C THR A 39 6.48 9.38 -10.99
N ASN A 40 5.16 9.36 -10.82
CA ASN A 40 4.49 9.87 -9.62
C ASN A 40 4.81 8.98 -8.42
N ALA A 41 5.40 9.58 -7.37
CA ALA A 41 5.56 8.91 -6.10
C ALA A 41 4.28 9.07 -5.28
N SER A 42 3.78 7.98 -4.72
CA SER A 42 2.66 8.01 -3.80
C SER A 42 2.97 7.14 -2.59
N LEU A 43 2.68 7.66 -1.41
CA LEU A 43 2.60 6.90 -0.18
C LEU A 43 1.13 6.63 0.11
N GLU A 44 0.73 5.38 0.12
CA GLU A 44 -0.64 4.95 0.36
C GLU A 44 -0.71 4.10 1.62
N PHE A 45 -1.83 4.18 2.32
CA PHE A 45 -2.11 3.38 3.50
C PHE A 45 -3.32 2.51 3.24
N PHE A 46 -3.24 1.28 3.70
CA PHE A 46 -4.29 0.29 3.57
C PHE A 46 -4.61 -0.30 4.94
N ASP A 47 -5.90 -0.49 5.19
CA ASP A 47 -6.41 -1.14 6.40
C ASP A 47 -6.53 -2.65 6.16
N LEU A 48 -6.03 -3.43 7.11
CA LEU A 48 -6.17 -4.89 7.11
C LEU A 48 -7.47 -5.28 7.83
N ASP A 49 -8.57 -5.22 7.10
CA ASP A 49 -9.87 -5.71 7.56
C ASP A 49 -10.05 -7.20 7.24
N LEU A 50 -9.87 -8.06 8.25
CA LEU A 50 -10.10 -9.50 8.13
C LEU A 50 -11.58 -9.89 8.29
N THR A 51 -12.46 -8.95 8.63
CA THR A 51 -13.91 -9.18 8.71
C THR A 51 -14.56 -9.11 7.33
N ASP A 52 -13.96 -8.35 6.41
CA ASP A 52 -14.36 -8.30 5.02
C ASP A 52 -13.83 -9.52 4.24
N PRO A 53 -14.71 -10.40 3.72
CA PRO A 53 -14.32 -11.60 2.97
C PRO A 53 -13.74 -11.28 1.58
N SER A 54 -13.79 -10.01 1.13
CA SER A 54 -13.19 -9.61 -0.13
C SER A 54 -11.66 -9.78 -0.11
N LEU A 55 -11.07 -10.02 -1.27
CA LEU A 55 -9.62 -10.16 -1.37
C LEU A 55 -8.89 -8.80 -1.35
N GLY A 56 -9.57 -7.70 -1.68
CA GLY A 56 -8.96 -6.38 -1.76
C GLY A 56 -8.71 -5.76 -0.39
N MET A 57 -7.58 -5.06 -0.23
CA MET A 57 -7.38 -4.16 0.91
C MET A 57 -8.02 -2.80 0.65
N LYS A 58 -8.62 -2.21 1.69
CA LYS A 58 -9.22 -0.88 1.62
C LYS A 58 -8.15 0.19 1.80
N SER A 59 -8.03 1.11 0.86
CA SER A 59 -7.18 2.29 1.03
C SER A 59 -7.80 3.23 2.07
N CYS A 60 -7.03 3.59 3.10
CA CYS A 60 -7.44 4.51 4.16
C CYS A 60 -6.80 5.91 4.01
N GLY A 61 -5.84 6.07 3.11
CA GLY A 61 -5.26 7.37 2.78
C GLY A 61 -4.19 7.28 1.70
N SER A 62 -3.94 8.41 1.03
CA SER A 62 -2.84 8.54 0.08
C SER A 62 -2.22 9.92 0.16
N LEU A 63 -0.92 9.97 -0.06
CA LEU A 63 -0.11 11.18 -0.13
C LEU A 63 0.72 11.11 -1.41
N ALA A 64 0.43 12.01 -2.34
CA ALA A 64 1.28 12.20 -3.51
C ALA A 64 2.55 12.97 -3.12
N SER A 65 3.68 12.56 -3.69
CA SER A 65 4.97 13.20 -3.49
C SER A 65 5.67 13.35 -4.84
N SER A 66 6.37 14.47 -5.02
CA SER A 66 7.32 14.65 -6.13
C SER A 66 8.64 13.92 -5.89
N HIS A 67 8.90 13.50 -4.64
CA HIS A 67 10.11 12.80 -4.22
C HIS A 67 9.81 11.29 -4.11
N ARG A 68 10.67 10.48 -4.73
CA ARG A 68 10.60 9.01 -4.74
C ARG A 68 11.29 8.45 -3.50
N PHE A 69 10.69 7.42 -2.88
CA PHE A 69 11.16 6.80 -1.63
C PHE A 69 11.98 5.53 -1.88
#